data_AF-A0AAV2Z691-F1
#
_entry.id   AF-A0AAV2Z691-F1
#
_cell.length_a   1.000
_cell.length_b   1.000
_cell.length_c   1.000
_cell.angle_alpha   90.00
_cell.angle_beta   90.00
_cell.angle_gamma   90.00
#
_symmetry.space_group_name_H-M   'P 1'
#
loop_
_entity.id
_entity.type
_entity.pdbx_description
1 polymer ?
#
loop_
_entity_poly.entity_id
_entity_poly.type
_entity_poly.pdbx_seq_one_letter_code
_entity_poly.pdbx_strand_id
1 'polypeptide(L)'
;MTGPADPGSKSAASRNVHDDERDATREKRTLKPQVVRIEVLGDEKVGKTTLICSLVSRHFSEKVPSVLLNVQIPAEESNENVIISITDTSSRVSDLMRVANATKRSDAILLVYDLSRPETFQRLRRWLDLIAKHKELPVVLVANKSDINGLDPTNEGTYSNQIRHLINTYQFVVADVSCSTKNFAEVAQAFYLAQKAVLYPIEPLYNVKNKLLEPRFVKAIKRTFRLYNRDRKGLLSRDELNDFQHDCFGMPLLSGEMDTMIEFLSASKPDGVAQDGSGVLVEGFMHLWELFIQRNRPESCWQVLRSLGYTNDLRLEIPPERMAVPPLEEDQSPQLTTNATDFLEELFVRFDSNKDGQLTAEEVDDIFSICEETVAPWKNLAVISTPAQYKTAFVDGKVLLSKDAWLACWAYVAQENPSYTLETLFYLGYNDKVAPALEVTKRRSVSRSDKRIERNMVTCAIFSAGCPGKTTFVDAFLDRKSAASTASPAISDLVTAVNAVHLDKEGSRYLLLTEALLADEIDYKADVLCFLFNPLDKEAVGAVQKESAHVPDGIPRVYVAWKPDDVSQADWEMSVKNTALFVCPDESFKLCEDDTQVAGITKHLVQIALQP
;
A
#
# COMPACT_ATOMS: atom_id res chain seq x y z
N MET A 1 -14.09 72.69 -31.23
CA MET A 1 -15.23 72.09 -30.50
C MET A 1 -15.79 70.97 -31.34
N THR A 2 -16.23 69.89 -30.69
CA THR A 2 -16.72 68.60 -31.20
C THR A 2 -15.67 67.59 -31.71
N GLY A 3 -15.24 66.71 -30.79
CA GLY A 3 -14.67 65.39 -31.11
C GLY A 3 -15.58 64.31 -30.49
N PRO A 4 -15.76 63.14 -31.12
CA PRO A 4 -16.91 62.28 -30.88
C PRO A 4 -16.61 60.95 -30.15
N ALA A 5 -17.69 60.45 -29.54
CA ALA A 5 -18.14 59.06 -29.41
C ALA A 5 -17.33 58.06 -28.55
N ASP A 6 -17.97 57.72 -27.43
CA ASP A 6 -17.67 56.63 -26.51
C ASP A 6 -18.61 55.44 -26.80
N PRO A 7 -18.14 54.19 -26.79
CA PRO A 7 -19.02 53.03 -26.66
C PRO A 7 -18.69 52.19 -25.41
N GLY A 8 -19.65 52.16 -24.48
CA GLY A 8 -20.26 50.94 -23.93
C GLY A 8 -19.36 49.90 -23.23
N SER A 9 -19.41 49.95 -21.90
CA SER A 9 -19.17 48.91 -20.88
C SER A 9 -18.70 47.50 -21.31
N LYS A 10 -17.49 47.13 -20.83
CA LYS A 10 -17.04 45.74 -20.67
C LYS A 10 -17.15 45.34 -19.19
N SER A 11 -17.97 44.33 -18.93
CA SER A 11 -17.94 43.52 -17.70
C SER A 11 -16.72 42.60 -17.75
N ALA A 12 -15.84 42.71 -16.74
CA ALA A 12 -14.65 41.89 -16.59
C ALA A 12 -15.01 40.60 -15.82
N ALA A 13 -15.00 39.45 -16.51
CA ALA A 13 -15.00 38.14 -15.86
C ALA A 13 -13.54 37.71 -15.63
N SER A 14 -13.20 37.54 -14.36
CA SER A 14 -11.93 37.00 -13.86
C SER A 14 -11.72 35.58 -14.38
N ARG A 15 -10.65 35.35 -15.16
CA ARG A 15 -10.16 34.00 -15.49
C ARG A 15 -9.21 33.56 -14.38
N ASN A 16 -9.52 32.42 -13.76
CA ASN A 16 -8.69 31.80 -12.73
C ASN A 16 -7.40 31.24 -13.35
N VAL A 17 -6.27 31.60 -12.73
CA VAL A 17 -4.90 31.22 -13.10
C VAL A 17 -4.53 29.79 -12.64
N HIS A 18 -5.49 29.02 -12.11
CA HIS A 18 -5.26 27.70 -11.49
C HIS A 18 -5.49 26.48 -12.40
N ASP A 19 -5.95 26.67 -13.63
CA ASP A 19 -6.18 25.56 -14.57
C ASP A 19 -5.00 25.32 -15.52
N ASP A 20 -4.21 26.36 -15.83
CA ASP A 20 -3.09 26.26 -16.80
C ASP A 20 -1.84 25.55 -16.22
N GLU A 21 -1.69 25.44 -14.89
CA GLU A 21 -0.52 24.77 -14.28
C GLU A 21 -0.65 23.24 -14.20
N ARG A 22 -1.86 22.68 -14.31
CA ARG A 22 -2.06 21.21 -14.23
C ARG A 22 -1.67 20.47 -15.51
N ASP A 23 -1.68 21.16 -16.65
CA ASP A 23 -1.46 20.53 -17.96
C ASP A 23 0.03 20.51 -18.38
N ALA A 24 0.88 21.32 -17.73
CA ALA A 24 2.24 21.60 -18.21
C ALA A 24 3.36 20.65 -17.73
N THR A 25 3.09 19.64 -16.87
CA THR A 25 4.17 18.79 -16.28
C THR A 25 4.09 17.29 -16.61
N ARG A 26 3.28 16.87 -17.59
CA ARG A 26 3.22 15.46 -18.02
C ARG A 26 4.03 15.24 -19.29
N GLU A 27 5.37 15.31 -19.19
CA GLU A 27 6.23 14.72 -20.22
C GLU A 27 5.84 13.23 -20.38
N LYS A 28 5.18 12.89 -21.49
CA LYS A 28 4.87 11.51 -21.86
C LYS A 28 6.20 10.78 -22.08
N ARG A 29 6.72 10.12 -21.04
CA ARG A 29 7.73 9.07 -21.19
C ARG A 29 7.20 8.09 -22.25
N THR A 30 7.81 8.04 -23.42
CA THR A 30 7.48 7.06 -24.46
C THR A 30 7.95 5.69 -23.96
N LEU A 31 7.09 5.00 -23.21
CA LEU A 31 7.29 3.62 -22.81
C LEU A 31 7.49 2.78 -24.08
N LYS A 32 8.48 1.88 -24.08
CA LYS A 32 8.60 0.90 -25.17
C LYS A 32 7.29 0.10 -25.25
N PRO A 33 6.72 -0.12 -26.45
CA PRO A 33 5.49 -0.87 -26.58
C PRO A 33 5.66 -2.27 -25.98
N GLN A 34 4.70 -2.70 -25.18
CA GLN A 34 4.67 -4.05 -24.63
C GLN A 34 4.62 -5.07 -25.78
N VAL A 35 5.28 -6.21 -25.62
CA VAL A 35 5.24 -7.30 -26.61
C VAL A 35 4.38 -8.43 -26.06
N VAL A 36 3.36 -8.84 -26.81
CA VAL A 36 2.50 -10.00 -26.50
C VAL A 36 2.88 -11.15 -27.43
N ARG A 37 3.34 -12.27 -26.86
CA ARG A 37 3.76 -13.45 -27.62
C ARG A 37 2.67 -14.51 -27.66
N ILE A 38 2.14 -14.77 -28.85
CA ILE A 38 1.06 -15.73 -29.09
C ILE A 38 1.63 -16.94 -29.83
N GLU A 39 1.48 -18.13 -29.26
CA GLU A 39 1.80 -19.39 -29.94
C GLU A 39 0.54 -20.01 -30.55
N VAL A 40 0.63 -20.45 -31.80
CA VAL A 40 -0.45 -21.18 -32.45
C VAL A 40 -0.12 -22.67 -32.41
N LEU A 41 -0.93 -23.43 -31.68
CA LEU A 41 -0.71 -24.84 -31.34
C LEU A 41 -1.86 -25.72 -31.86
N GLY A 42 -1.60 -26.99 -32.12
CA GLY A 42 -2.63 -27.95 -32.53
C GLY A 42 -2.14 -29.03 -33.50
N ASP A 43 -3.02 -29.97 -33.80
CA ASP A 43 -2.74 -31.14 -34.65
C ASP A 43 -2.36 -30.77 -36.10
N GLU A 44 -1.89 -31.75 -36.85
CA GLU A 44 -1.53 -31.55 -38.26
C GLU A 44 -2.77 -31.19 -39.10
N LYS A 45 -2.60 -30.26 -40.05
CA LYS A 45 -3.65 -29.84 -41.02
C LYS A 45 -4.92 -29.21 -40.43
N VAL A 46 -4.88 -28.76 -39.17
CA VAL A 46 -5.99 -28.01 -38.54
C VAL A 46 -6.08 -26.55 -39.00
N GLY A 47 -5.07 -26.06 -39.74
CA GLY A 47 -5.07 -24.74 -40.34
C GLY A 47 -4.29 -23.65 -39.59
N LYS A 48 -3.34 -24.00 -38.72
CA LYS A 48 -2.50 -23.05 -37.94
C LYS A 48 -1.82 -21.99 -38.81
N THR A 49 -1.00 -22.43 -39.77
CA THR A 49 -0.27 -21.56 -40.69
C THR A 49 -1.20 -20.71 -41.53
N THR A 50 -2.29 -21.28 -42.04
CA THR A 50 -3.30 -20.55 -42.82
C THR A 50 -4.02 -19.51 -41.96
N LEU A 51 -4.29 -19.80 -40.69
CA LEU A 51 -4.92 -18.87 -39.73
C LEU A 51 -4.05 -17.61 -39.55
N ILE A 52 -2.73 -17.80 -39.39
CA ILE A 52 -1.75 -16.70 -39.28
C ILE A 52 -1.65 -15.92 -40.59
N CYS A 53 -1.48 -16.60 -41.73
CA CYS A 53 -1.44 -15.94 -43.04
C CYS A 53 -2.69 -15.12 -43.31
N SER A 54 -3.86 -15.65 -42.95
CA SER A 54 -5.16 -15.00 -43.15
C SER A 54 -5.26 -13.73 -42.29
N LEU A 55 -4.80 -13.76 -41.03
CA LEU A 55 -4.72 -12.58 -40.16
C LEU A 55 -3.93 -11.43 -40.80
N VAL A 56 -2.74 -11.73 -41.32
CA VAL A 56 -1.80 -10.73 -41.87
C VAL A 56 -2.23 -10.24 -43.25
N SER A 57 -2.55 -11.15 -44.16
CA SER A 57 -2.79 -10.83 -45.57
C SER A 57 -4.25 -10.52 -45.91
N ARG A 58 -5.19 -10.81 -44.98
CA ARG A 58 -6.65 -10.79 -45.22
C ARG A 58 -7.07 -11.64 -46.43
N HIS A 59 -6.23 -12.60 -46.83
CA HIS A 59 -6.46 -13.46 -47.98
C HIS A 59 -6.20 -14.92 -47.64
N PHE A 60 -7.05 -15.80 -48.14
CA PHE A 60 -6.90 -17.25 -47.97
C PHE A 60 -6.01 -17.83 -49.07
N SER A 61 -5.01 -18.63 -48.67
CA SER A 61 -4.19 -19.42 -49.59
C SER A 61 -4.23 -20.89 -49.19
N GLU A 62 -4.49 -21.76 -50.16
CA GLU A 62 -4.38 -23.22 -49.99
C GLU A 62 -2.91 -23.68 -49.91
N LYS A 63 -1.99 -22.89 -50.47
CA LYS A 63 -0.56 -23.17 -50.49
C LYS A 63 0.13 -22.31 -49.44
N VAL A 64 0.43 -22.92 -48.31
CA VAL A 64 1.20 -22.33 -47.21
C VAL A 64 2.38 -23.24 -46.83
N PRO A 65 3.49 -22.69 -46.32
CA PRO A 65 4.59 -23.50 -45.80
C PRO A 65 4.14 -24.38 -44.62
N SER A 66 4.96 -25.37 -44.24
CA SER A 66 4.60 -26.26 -43.12
C SER A 66 4.62 -25.57 -41.75
N VAL A 67 5.50 -24.57 -41.59
CA VAL A 67 5.64 -23.72 -40.40
C VAL A 67 6.14 -22.35 -40.88
N LEU A 68 5.53 -21.26 -40.42
CA LEU A 68 6.01 -19.90 -40.69
C LEU A 68 7.18 -19.50 -39.78
N LEU A 69 7.99 -18.55 -40.27
CA LEU A 69 8.87 -17.78 -39.40
C LEU A 69 8.04 -16.91 -38.45
N ASN A 70 8.65 -16.49 -37.34
CA ASN A 70 7.97 -15.61 -36.38
C ASN A 70 7.43 -14.37 -37.09
N VAL A 71 6.12 -14.14 -36.94
CA VAL A 71 5.40 -13.00 -37.51
C VAL A 71 5.29 -11.93 -36.44
N GLN A 72 5.55 -10.67 -36.78
CA GLN A 72 5.38 -9.55 -35.88
C GLN A 72 4.39 -8.55 -36.48
N ILE A 73 3.36 -8.20 -35.70
CA ILE A 73 2.43 -7.12 -36.01
C ILE A 73 2.88 -5.89 -35.21
N PRO A 74 3.21 -4.77 -35.88
CA PRO A 74 3.62 -3.53 -35.20
C PRO A 74 2.54 -2.99 -34.26
N ALA A 75 2.96 -2.17 -33.29
CA ALA A 75 2.05 -1.61 -32.29
C ALA A 75 0.99 -0.70 -32.90
N GLU A 76 1.35 0.04 -33.96
CA GLU A 76 0.49 0.98 -34.67
C GLU A 76 -0.68 0.29 -35.40
N GLU A 77 -0.52 -0.98 -35.74
CA GLU A 77 -1.55 -1.80 -36.39
C GLU A 77 -2.42 -2.57 -35.35
N SER A 78 -2.07 -2.49 -34.07
CA SER A 78 -2.80 -3.13 -32.98
C SER A 78 -3.75 -2.15 -32.28
N ASN A 79 -4.92 -2.63 -31.86
CA ASN A 79 -5.90 -1.79 -31.15
C ASN A 79 -5.41 -1.30 -29.78
N GLU A 80 -4.48 -2.04 -29.17
CA GLU A 80 -3.99 -1.82 -27.80
C GLU A 80 -2.59 -1.17 -27.75
N ASN A 81 -2.05 -0.76 -28.91
CA ASN A 81 -0.71 -0.19 -29.06
C ASN A 81 0.41 -1.09 -28.50
N VAL A 82 0.34 -2.39 -28.79
CA VAL A 82 1.32 -3.43 -28.38
C VAL A 82 1.82 -4.23 -29.58
N ILE A 83 3.07 -4.67 -29.53
CA ILE A 83 3.65 -5.51 -30.57
C ILE A 83 3.13 -6.94 -30.36
N ILE A 84 2.52 -7.54 -31.39
CA ILE A 84 2.07 -8.94 -31.33
C ILE A 84 3.08 -9.82 -32.06
N SER A 85 3.72 -10.75 -31.34
CA SER A 85 4.64 -11.73 -31.92
C SER A 85 3.98 -13.11 -31.97
N ILE A 86 3.77 -13.61 -33.19
CA ILE A 86 3.06 -14.86 -33.43
C ILE A 86 4.06 -15.96 -33.82
N THR A 87 4.01 -17.07 -33.09
CA THR A 87 4.84 -18.25 -33.34
C THR A 87 3.99 -19.39 -33.90
N ASP A 88 4.24 -19.77 -35.15
CA ASP A 88 3.67 -20.98 -35.75
C ASP A 88 4.44 -22.22 -35.28
N THR A 89 3.73 -23.31 -34.99
CA THR A 89 4.36 -24.52 -34.45
C THR A 89 4.14 -25.75 -35.34
N SER A 90 5.17 -26.60 -35.37
CA SER A 90 5.11 -27.90 -36.03
C SER A 90 4.27 -28.88 -35.21
N SER A 91 3.41 -29.65 -35.89
CA SER A 91 2.66 -30.76 -35.27
C SER A 91 3.44 -32.07 -35.24
N ARG A 92 4.70 -32.10 -35.71
CA ARG A 92 5.51 -33.32 -35.77
C ARG A 92 5.95 -33.73 -34.37
N VAL A 93 5.89 -35.03 -34.08
CA VAL A 93 6.34 -35.58 -32.78
C VAL A 93 7.81 -35.27 -32.50
N SER A 94 8.65 -35.23 -33.53
CA SER A 94 10.08 -34.86 -33.42
C SER A 94 10.32 -33.43 -32.95
N ASP A 95 9.34 -32.53 -33.12
CA ASP A 95 9.47 -31.10 -32.77
C ASP A 95 8.86 -30.77 -31.40
N LEU A 96 8.43 -31.76 -30.60
CA LEU A 96 7.80 -31.52 -29.28
C LEU A 96 8.68 -30.69 -28.32
N MET A 97 10.01 -30.85 -28.36
CA MET A 97 10.89 -29.99 -27.56
C MET A 97 10.87 -28.52 -28.01
N ARG A 98 10.72 -28.26 -29.32
CA ARG A 98 10.61 -26.90 -29.86
C ARG A 98 9.29 -26.26 -29.45
N VAL A 99 8.20 -27.03 -29.53
CA VAL A 99 6.87 -26.62 -29.04
C VAL A 99 6.95 -26.27 -27.54
N ALA A 100 7.48 -27.17 -26.71
CA ALA A 100 7.62 -26.90 -25.28
C ALA A 100 8.47 -25.65 -24.97
N ASN A 101 9.52 -25.40 -25.76
CA ASN A 101 10.33 -24.18 -25.64
C ASN A 101 9.60 -22.92 -26.12
N ALA A 102 8.75 -23.01 -27.14
CA ALA A 102 7.87 -21.93 -27.55
C ALA A 102 6.87 -21.63 -26.42
N THR A 103 6.19 -22.63 -25.87
CA THR A 103 5.24 -22.52 -24.75
C THR A 103 5.83 -21.80 -23.55
N LYS A 104 7.09 -22.09 -23.18
CA LYS A 104 7.76 -21.38 -22.07
C LYS A 104 7.97 -19.88 -22.32
N ARG A 105 8.12 -19.47 -23.59
CA ARG A 105 8.40 -18.09 -24.01
C ARG A 105 7.14 -17.31 -24.37
N SER A 106 6.04 -18.00 -24.59
CA SER A 106 4.73 -17.45 -24.93
C SER A 106 4.05 -16.82 -23.73
N ASP A 107 3.11 -15.92 -24.03
CA ASP A 107 2.23 -15.25 -23.08
C ASP A 107 0.77 -15.73 -23.25
N ALA A 108 0.39 -16.18 -24.44
CA ALA A 108 -0.88 -16.85 -24.72
C ALA A 108 -0.74 -17.93 -25.79
N ILE A 109 -1.74 -18.82 -25.87
CA ILE A 109 -1.79 -19.90 -26.85
C ILE A 109 -3.14 -19.91 -27.56
N LEU A 110 -3.12 -19.96 -28.90
CA LEU A 110 -4.27 -20.36 -29.71
C LEU A 110 -4.19 -21.86 -29.96
N LEU A 111 -5.07 -22.62 -29.32
CA LEU A 111 -5.13 -24.07 -29.50
C LEU A 111 -6.18 -24.42 -30.55
N VAL A 112 -5.71 -24.74 -31.75
CA VAL A 112 -6.53 -24.92 -32.95
C VAL A 112 -6.90 -26.38 -33.16
N TYR A 113 -8.19 -26.63 -33.36
CA TYR A 113 -8.71 -27.92 -33.82
C TYR A 113 -9.60 -27.74 -35.05
N ASP A 114 -9.91 -28.85 -35.71
CA ASP A 114 -10.60 -28.88 -37.00
C ASP A 114 -12.02 -29.42 -36.82
N LEU A 115 -13.04 -28.59 -37.08
CA LEU A 115 -14.45 -28.98 -36.96
C LEU A 115 -14.85 -30.11 -37.91
N SER A 116 -14.14 -30.28 -39.03
CA SER A 116 -14.41 -31.38 -39.96
C SER A 116 -13.74 -32.70 -39.53
N ARG A 117 -12.94 -32.71 -38.46
CA ARG A 117 -12.19 -33.89 -37.97
C ARG A 117 -12.31 -34.04 -36.44
N PRO A 118 -13.31 -34.78 -35.94
CA PRO A 118 -13.57 -34.95 -34.51
C PRO A 118 -12.38 -35.49 -33.70
N GLU A 119 -11.47 -36.23 -34.32
CA GLU A 119 -10.28 -36.77 -33.65
C GLU A 119 -9.34 -35.65 -33.16
N THR A 120 -9.33 -34.50 -33.85
CA THR A 120 -8.51 -33.36 -33.46
C THR A 120 -9.02 -32.69 -32.19
N PHE A 121 -10.34 -32.69 -31.97
CA PHE A 121 -10.95 -32.22 -30.73
C PHE A 121 -10.63 -33.15 -29.55
N GLN A 122 -10.74 -34.47 -29.75
CA GLN A 122 -10.43 -35.46 -28.71
C GLN A 122 -8.98 -35.35 -28.20
N ARG A 123 -8.06 -34.93 -29.08
CA ARG A 123 -6.64 -34.75 -28.76
C ARG A 123 -6.30 -33.42 -28.10
N LEU A 124 -7.26 -32.50 -27.94
CA LEU A 124 -7.04 -31.24 -27.21
C LEU A 124 -6.49 -31.48 -25.80
N ARG A 125 -6.99 -32.51 -25.10
CA ARG A 125 -6.52 -32.87 -23.74
C ARG A 125 -5.02 -33.09 -23.68
N ARG A 126 -4.43 -33.77 -24.68
CA ARG A 126 -2.98 -33.98 -24.76
C ARG A 126 -2.21 -32.66 -24.84
N TRP A 127 -2.72 -31.68 -25.59
CA TRP A 127 -2.10 -30.38 -25.72
C TRP A 127 -2.27 -29.55 -24.43
N LEU A 128 -3.46 -29.58 -23.83
CA LEU A 128 -3.74 -28.93 -22.55
C LEU A 128 -2.87 -29.48 -21.42
N ASP A 129 -2.68 -30.80 -21.34
CA ASP A 129 -1.77 -31.45 -20.38
C ASP A 129 -0.31 -31.04 -20.61
N LEU A 130 0.10 -30.87 -21.88
CA LEU A 130 1.44 -30.37 -22.22
C LEU A 130 1.63 -28.93 -21.74
N ILE A 131 0.63 -28.07 -21.94
CA ILE A 131 0.66 -26.67 -21.49
C ILE A 131 0.74 -26.62 -19.96
N ALA A 132 -0.16 -27.32 -19.28
CA ALA A 132 -0.20 -27.40 -17.81
C ALA A 132 1.13 -27.89 -17.21
N LYS A 133 1.82 -28.81 -17.88
CA LYS A 133 3.13 -29.32 -17.43
C LYS A 133 4.25 -28.28 -17.50
N HIS A 134 4.16 -27.27 -18.37
CA HIS A 134 5.26 -26.34 -18.61
C HIS A 134 5.00 -24.94 -18.05
N LYS A 135 3.87 -24.33 -18.40
CA LYS A 135 3.48 -22.98 -17.99
C LYS A 135 1.98 -22.83 -18.24
N GLU A 136 1.19 -22.64 -17.19
CA GLU A 136 -0.24 -22.33 -17.31
C GLU A 136 -0.36 -20.91 -17.88
N LEU A 137 -0.71 -20.84 -19.16
CA LEU A 137 -0.91 -19.61 -19.93
C LEU A 137 -2.36 -19.52 -20.38
N PRO A 138 -2.91 -18.31 -20.58
CA PRO A 138 -4.23 -18.16 -21.18
C PRO A 138 -4.28 -18.87 -22.55
N VAL A 139 -5.22 -19.81 -22.68
CA VAL A 139 -5.49 -20.58 -23.90
C VAL A 139 -6.84 -20.17 -24.46
N VAL A 140 -6.85 -19.84 -25.75
CA VAL A 140 -8.09 -19.69 -26.53
C VAL A 140 -8.24 -20.93 -27.41
N LEU A 141 -9.36 -21.64 -27.26
CA LEU A 141 -9.71 -22.76 -28.13
C LEU A 141 -10.25 -22.23 -29.46
N VAL A 142 -9.64 -22.66 -30.57
CA VAL A 142 -10.02 -22.21 -31.90
C VAL A 142 -10.59 -23.38 -32.70
N ALA A 143 -11.91 -23.38 -32.89
CA ALA A 143 -12.64 -24.34 -33.71
C ALA A 143 -12.59 -23.88 -35.18
N ASN A 144 -11.61 -24.35 -35.95
CA ASN A 144 -11.41 -23.88 -37.31
C ASN A 144 -12.20 -24.69 -38.34
N LYS A 145 -12.37 -24.10 -39.53
CA LYS A 145 -13.13 -24.64 -40.68
C LYS A 145 -14.64 -24.72 -40.45
N SER A 146 -15.21 -23.74 -39.76
CA SER A 146 -16.66 -23.64 -39.56
C SER A 146 -17.44 -23.48 -40.87
N ASP A 147 -16.78 -23.13 -41.98
CA ASP A 147 -17.36 -23.12 -43.32
C ASP A 147 -17.62 -24.52 -43.89
N ILE A 148 -16.90 -25.54 -43.38
CA ILE A 148 -17.06 -26.92 -43.80
C ILE A 148 -18.06 -27.56 -42.85
N ASN A 149 -19.25 -27.88 -43.37
CA ASN A 149 -20.37 -28.59 -42.73
C ASN A 149 -21.50 -27.75 -42.14
N GLY A 150 -21.45 -26.42 -42.10
CA GLY A 150 -22.54 -25.60 -41.54
C GLY A 150 -22.88 -25.94 -40.07
N LEU A 151 -22.01 -26.71 -39.41
CA LEU A 151 -22.06 -27.07 -38.01
C LEU A 151 -21.51 -25.88 -37.24
N ASP A 152 -22.40 -24.99 -36.83
CA ASP A 152 -22.06 -24.00 -35.82
C ASP A 152 -21.96 -24.72 -34.46
N PRO A 153 -20.76 -24.87 -33.86
CA PRO A 153 -20.59 -25.56 -32.58
C PRO A 153 -21.37 -24.88 -31.44
N THR A 154 -21.89 -23.66 -31.65
CA THR A 154 -22.78 -22.99 -30.71
C THR A 154 -24.23 -23.52 -30.74
N ASN A 155 -24.64 -24.23 -31.81
CA ASN A 155 -26.01 -24.76 -31.97
C ASN A 155 -26.15 -26.27 -31.63
N GLU A 156 -25.05 -27.03 -31.56
CA GLU A 156 -25.08 -28.45 -31.19
C GLU A 156 -24.71 -28.68 -29.71
N GLY A 157 -25.67 -29.14 -28.90
CA GLY A 157 -25.52 -29.33 -27.45
C GLY A 157 -24.38 -30.28 -27.01
N THR A 158 -23.83 -31.10 -27.90
CA THR A 158 -22.79 -32.08 -27.57
C THR A 158 -21.39 -31.46 -27.48
N TYR A 159 -20.99 -30.59 -28.41
CA TYR A 159 -19.66 -29.95 -28.38
C TYR A 159 -19.58 -28.88 -27.28
N SER A 160 -20.62 -28.07 -27.13
CA SER A 160 -20.69 -27.05 -26.09
C SER A 160 -20.54 -27.63 -24.68
N ASN A 161 -21.15 -28.78 -24.39
CA ASN A 161 -20.97 -29.46 -23.09
C ASN A 161 -19.56 -30.00 -22.88
N GLN A 162 -18.91 -30.51 -23.93
CA GLN A 162 -17.53 -30.99 -23.84
C GLN A 162 -16.53 -29.83 -23.67
N ILE A 163 -16.73 -28.72 -24.37
CA ILE A 163 -15.92 -27.49 -24.22
C ILE A 163 -16.08 -26.94 -22.80
N ARG A 164 -17.31 -26.83 -22.28
CA ARG A 164 -17.53 -26.43 -20.87
C ARG A 164 -16.80 -27.34 -19.90
N HIS A 165 -16.80 -28.64 -20.13
CA HIS A 165 -16.05 -29.58 -19.30
C HIS A 165 -14.53 -29.35 -19.39
N LEU A 166 -13.99 -29.05 -20.57
CA LEU A 166 -12.58 -28.69 -20.72
C LEU A 166 -12.23 -27.40 -19.97
N ILE A 167 -13.04 -26.35 -20.11
CA ILE A 167 -12.85 -25.06 -19.41
C ILE A 167 -12.88 -25.25 -17.89
N ASN A 168 -13.83 -26.05 -17.38
CA ASN A 168 -13.91 -26.35 -15.95
C ASN A 168 -12.73 -27.19 -15.43
N THR A 169 -12.11 -28.00 -16.30
CA THR A 169 -10.96 -28.85 -15.94
C THR A 169 -9.65 -28.05 -16.00
N TYR A 170 -9.49 -27.23 -17.04
CA TYR A 170 -8.30 -26.44 -17.31
C TYR A 170 -8.64 -24.95 -17.21
N GLN A 171 -8.49 -24.37 -16.02
CA GLN A 171 -8.88 -22.99 -15.72
C GLN A 171 -8.16 -21.93 -16.56
N PHE A 172 -6.96 -22.26 -17.08
CA PHE A 172 -6.22 -21.40 -17.99
C PHE A 172 -6.83 -21.34 -19.41
N VAL A 173 -7.87 -22.13 -19.71
CA VAL A 173 -8.67 -21.97 -20.93
C VAL A 173 -9.68 -20.85 -20.71
N VAL A 174 -9.43 -19.71 -21.36
CA VAL A 174 -10.15 -18.46 -21.09
C VAL A 174 -11.29 -18.17 -22.06
N ALA A 175 -11.24 -18.75 -23.26
CA ALA A 175 -12.27 -18.54 -24.29
C ALA A 175 -12.27 -19.65 -25.33
N ASP A 176 -13.38 -19.77 -26.05
CA ASP A 176 -13.52 -20.56 -27.27
C ASP A 176 -14.08 -19.70 -28.40
N VAL A 177 -13.65 -19.98 -29.63
CA VAL A 177 -14.05 -19.23 -30.83
C VAL A 177 -14.14 -20.17 -32.03
N SER A 178 -15.20 -20.00 -32.82
CA SER A 178 -15.42 -20.74 -34.06
C SER A 178 -14.99 -19.88 -35.26
N CYS A 179 -13.98 -20.34 -36.00
CA CYS A 179 -13.38 -19.57 -37.09
C CYS A 179 -13.55 -20.25 -38.44
N SER A 180 -13.72 -19.44 -39.48
CA SER A 180 -13.47 -19.85 -40.86
C SER A 180 -12.31 -19.06 -41.41
N THR A 181 -11.14 -19.70 -41.45
CA THR A 181 -9.95 -19.09 -42.06
C THR A 181 -10.16 -18.74 -43.54
N LYS A 182 -10.98 -19.53 -44.25
CA LYS A 182 -11.31 -19.35 -45.66
C LYS A 182 -12.13 -18.08 -45.91
N ASN A 183 -13.12 -17.83 -45.05
CA ASN A 183 -14.01 -16.68 -45.16
C ASN A 183 -13.57 -15.49 -44.29
N PHE A 184 -12.41 -15.60 -43.64
CA PHE A 184 -11.93 -14.64 -42.64
C PHE A 184 -12.91 -14.41 -41.46
N ALA A 185 -13.79 -15.36 -41.18
CA ALA A 185 -14.78 -15.24 -40.10
C ALA A 185 -14.12 -15.51 -38.74
N GLU A 186 -14.27 -14.57 -37.80
CA GLU A 186 -13.76 -14.63 -36.42
C GLU A 186 -12.25 -14.88 -36.26
N VAL A 187 -11.47 -14.80 -37.35
CA VAL A 187 -10.00 -14.97 -37.30
C VAL A 187 -9.37 -13.88 -36.45
N ALA A 188 -9.71 -12.61 -36.71
CA ALA A 188 -9.21 -11.49 -35.91
C ALA A 188 -9.65 -11.57 -34.44
N GLN A 189 -10.88 -12.04 -34.19
CA GLN A 189 -11.42 -12.21 -32.85
C GLN A 189 -10.60 -13.23 -32.02
N ALA A 190 -10.16 -14.34 -32.62
CA ALA A 190 -9.33 -15.32 -31.92
C ALA A 190 -8.03 -14.72 -31.38
N PHE A 191 -7.30 -13.96 -32.22
CA PHE A 191 -6.07 -13.29 -31.80
C PHE A 191 -6.35 -12.15 -30.81
N TYR A 192 -7.43 -11.40 -31.00
CA TYR A 192 -7.86 -10.37 -30.06
C TYR A 192 -8.16 -10.94 -28.68
N LEU A 193 -8.87 -12.07 -28.58
CA LEU A 193 -9.15 -12.72 -27.29
C LEU A 193 -7.87 -13.19 -26.58
N ALA A 194 -6.91 -13.75 -27.33
CA ALA A 194 -5.62 -14.15 -26.76
C ALA A 194 -4.83 -12.94 -26.27
N GLN A 195 -4.80 -11.85 -27.05
CA GLN A 195 -4.19 -10.59 -26.65
C GLN A 195 -4.87 -10.02 -25.39
N LYS A 196 -6.20 -9.96 -25.39
CA LYS A 196 -7.01 -9.47 -24.28
C LYS A 196 -6.73 -10.26 -22.99
N ALA A 197 -6.61 -11.58 -23.07
CA ALA A 197 -6.34 -12.42 -21.90
C ALA A 197 -4.97 -12.17 -21.26
N VAL A 198 -3.97 -11.75 -22.04
CA VAL A 198 -2.64 -11.35 -21.55
C VAL A 198 -2.67 -9.95 -20.96
N LEU A 199 -3.33 -9.02 -21.67
CA LEU A 199 -3.39 -7.63 -21.26
C LEU A 199 -4.34 -7.41 -20.08
N TYR A 200 -5.35 -8.25 -19.89
CA TYR A 200 -6.39 -8.04 -18.89
C TYR A 200 -6.70 -9.34 -18.14
N PRO A 201 -5.72 -9.89 -17.39
CA PRO A 201 -5.90 -11.17 -16.72
C PRO A 201 -7.02 -11.09 -15.66
N ILE A 202 -7.91 -12.08 -15.65
CA ILE A 202 -9.04 -12.15 -14.72
C ILE A 202 -8.64 -12.79 -13.39
N GLU A 203 -7.70 -13.73 -13.42
CA GLU A 203 -7.27 -14.51 -12.25
C GLU A 203 -6.90 -13.66 -11.03
N PRO A 204 -6.11 -12.56 -11.15
CA PRO A 204 -5.80 -11.71 -10.00
C PRO A 204 -7.00 -10.96 -9.44
N LEU A 205 -8.05 -10.77 -10.25
CA LEU A 205 -9.22 -9.99 -9.90
C LEU A 205 -10.32 -10.84 -9.27
N TYR A 206 -10.56 -12.03 -9.81
CA TYR A 206 -11.77 -12.78 -9.51
C TYR A 206 -11.55 -14.28 -9.50
N ASN A 207 -11.98 -14.89 -8.41
CA ASN A 207 -11.99 -16.32 -8.24
C ASN A 207 -13.23 -16.94 -8.92
N VAL A 208 -13.05 -17.48 -10.11
CA VAL A 208 -14.16 -18.06 -10.89
C VAL A 208 -14.85 -19.23 -10.17
N LYS A 209 -14.10 -20.00 -9.36
CA LYS A 209 -14.65 -21.16 -8.62
C LYS A 209 -15.54 -20.73 -7.48
N ASN A 210 -15.05 -19.81 -6.65
CA ASN A 210 -15.76 -19.36 -5.46
C ASN A 210 -16.76 -18.24 -5.78
N LYS A 211 -16.68 -17.67 -6.99
CA LYS A 211 -17.45 -16.50 -7.43
C LYS A 211 -17.27 -15.30 -6.50
N LEU A 212 -16.02 -15.03 -6.13
CA LEU A 212 -15.65 -13.96 -5.20
C LEU A 212 -14.49 -13.16 -5.78
N LEU A 213 -14.44 -11.86 -5.46
CA LEU A 213 -13.29 -11.01 -5.73
C LEU A 213 -12.09 -11.49 -4.91
N GLU A 214 -10.90 -11.46 -5.51
CA GLU A 214 -9.68 -11.85 -4.81
C GLU A 214 -9.32 -10.80 -3.72
N PRO A 215 -8.76 -11.21 -2.57
CA PRO A 215 -8.52 -10.30 -1.44
C PRO A 215 -7.64 -9.10 -1.80
N ARG A 216 -6.60 -9.29 -2.61
CA ARG A 216 -5.73 -8.19 -3.08
C ARG A 216 -6.47 -7.20 -3.96
N PHE A 217 -7.39 -7.69 -4.79
CA PHE A 217 -8.22 -6.84 -5.62
C PHE A 217 -9.21 -6.03 -4.78
N VAL A 218 -9.83 -6.65 -3.77
CA VAL A 218 -10.69 -5.95 -2.81
C VAL A 218 -9.92 -4.81 -2.12
N LYS A 219 -8.67 -5.06 -1.68
CA LYS A 219 -7.82 -3.99 -1.11
C LYS A 219 -7.59 -2.85 -2.10
N ALA A 220 -7.28 -3.15 -3.36
CA ALA A 220 -7.07 -2.14 -4.41
C ALA A 220 -8.34 -1.32 -4.69
N ILE A 221 -9.52 -1.94 -4.71
CA ILE A 221 -10.80 -1.24 -4.86
C ILE A 221 -11.06 -0.33 -3.66
N LYS A 222 -10.87 -0.83 -2.42
CA LYS A 222 -11.03 -0.02 -1.20
C LYS A 222 -10.08 1.16 -1.16
N ARG A 223 -8.82 0.98 -1.57
CA ARG A 223 -7.86 2.08 -1.71
C ARG A 223 -8.36 3.10 -2.72
N THR A 224 -8.77 2.65 -3.90
CA THR A 224 -9.31 3.52 -4.95
C THR A 224 -10.47 4.36 -4.41
N PHE A 225 -11.45 3.73 -3.78
CA PHE A 225 -12.59 4.41 -3.16
C PHE A 225 -12.12 5.49 -2.16
N ARG A 226 -11.17 5.14 -1.27
CA ARG A 226 -10.67 6.07 -0.26
C ARG A 226 -9.91 7.27 -0.81
N LEU A 227 -9.22 7.12 -1.94
CA LEU A 227 -8.49 8.21 -2.59
C LEU A 227 -9.43 9.24 -3.23
N TYR A 228 -10.58 8.80 -3.75
CA TYR A 228 -11.56 9.69 -4.37
C TYR A 228 -12.62 10.22 -3.40
N ASN A 229 -12.81 9.59 -2.24
CA ASN A 229 -13.68 10.12 -1.19
C ASN A 229 -12.98 11.26 -0.42
N ARG A 230 -12.97 12.45 -1.04
CA ARG A 230 -12.33 13.69 -0.57
C ARG A 230 -13.17 14.42 0.47
N ASP A 231 -14.50 14.33 0.38
CA ASP A 231 -15.46 14.99 1.27
C ASP A 231 -15.68 14.26 2.60
N ARG A 232 -15.16 13.02 2.69
CA ARG A 232 -15.03 12.20 3.91
C ARG A 232 -16.37 11.79 4.52
N LYS A 233 -17.45 11.71 3.72
CA LYS A 233 -18.77 11.25 4.20
C LYS A 233 -18.97 9.73 4.16
N GLY A 234 -17.93 8.94 3.81
CA GLY A 234 -18.05 7.49 3.68
C GLY A 234 -18.82 7.04 2.44
N LEU A 235 -19.13 7.96 1.52
CA LEU A 235 -19.76 7.71 0.22
C LEU A 235 -19.07 8.58 -0.83
N LEU A 236 -18.95 8.08 -2.05
CA LEU A 236 -18.53 8.89 -3.19
C LEU A 236 -19.73 9.67 -3.71
N SER A 237 -19.68 10.98 -3.54
CA SER A 237 -20.68 11.90 -4.10
C SER A 237 -20.65 11.85 -5.63
N ARG A 238 -21.71 12.37 -6.28
CA ARG A 238 -21.78 12.41 -7.75
C ARG A 238 -20.59 13.17 -8.38
N ASP A 239 -20.12 14.22 -7.72
CA ASP A 239 -18.96 15.00 -8.17
C ASP A 239 -17.66 14.20 -8.05
N GLU A 240 -17.45 13.52 -6.92
CA GLU A 240 -16.27 12.65 -6.72
C GLU A 240 -16.26 11.43 -7.66
N LEU A 241 -17.44 10.88 -7.98
CA LEU A 241 -17.58 9.83 -8.98
C LEU A 241 -17.23 10.34 -10.39
N ASN A 242 -17.58 11.59 -10.70
CA ASN A 242 -17.20 12.21 -11.96
C ASN A 242 -15.69 12.51 -12.02
N ASP A 243 -15.08 12.97 -10.94
CA ASP A 243 -13.63 13.12 -10.83
C ASP A 243 -12.94 11.76 -11.04
N PHE A 244 -13.41 10.70 -10.36
CA PHE A 244 -12.95 9.33 -10.57
C PHE A 244 -13.05 8.90 -12.03
N GLN A 245 -14.19 9.16 -12.66
CA GLN A 245 -14.40 8.78 -14.05
C GLN A 245 -13.45 9.53 -14.98
N HIS A 246 -13.33 10.84 -14.81
CA HIS A 246 -12.46 11.68 -15.62
C HIS A 246 -11.00 11.24 -15.47
N ASP A 247 -10.52 11.03 -14.24
CA ASP A 247 -9.12 10.71 -13.98
C ASP A 247 -8.74 9.31 -14.47
N CYS A 248 -9.66 8.34 -14.42
CA CYS A 248 -9.39 6.95 -14.84
C CYS A 248 -9.72 6.67 -16.31
N PHE A 249 -10.77 7.30 -16.86
CA PHE A 249 -11.29 7.02 -18.20
C PHE A 249 -11.14 8.18 -19.19
N GLY A 250 -10.73 9.37 -18.73
CA GLY A 250 -10.51 10.54 -19.57
C GLY A 250 -11.77 11.25 -20.02
N MET A 251 -12.97 10.82 -19.57
CA MET A 251 -14.25 11.45 -19.89
C MET A 251 -15.18 11.43 -18.68
N PRO A 252 -15.87 12.54 -18.35
CA PRO A 252 -16.86 12.55 -17.27
C PRO A 252 -18.13 11.78 -17.67
N LEU A 253 -18.91 11.33 -16.69
CA LEU A 253 -20.24 10.76 -16.94
C LEU A 253 -21.27 11.87 -17.12
N LEU A 254 -22.15 11.70 -18.11
CA LEU A 254 -23.29 12.59 -18.26
C LEU A 254 -24.26 12.38 -17.08
N SER A 255 -24.99 13.42 -16.70
CA SER A 255 -25.91 13.35 -15.55
C SER A 255 -26.94 12.22 -15.68
N GLY A 256 -27.51 12.02 -16.88
CA GLY A 256 -28.47 10.94 -17.14
C GLY A 256 -27.84 9.53 -17.08
N GLU A 257 -26.57 9.38 -17.45
CA GLU A 257 -25.83 8.12 -17.29
C GLU A 257 -25.57 7.83 -15.81
N MET A 258 -25.27 8.86 -15.03
CA MET A 258 -25.13 8.78 -13.58
C MET A 258 -26.45 8.40 -12.90
N ASP A 259 -27.58 9.02 -13.30
CA ASP A 259 -28.91 8.65 -12.81
C ASP A 259 -29.19 7.17 -13.09
N THR A 260 -28.97 6.73 -14.32
CA THR A 260 -29.18 5.33 -14.74
C THR A 260 -28.33 4.35 -13.94
N MET A 261 -27.06 4.71 -13.66
CA MET A 261 -26.16 3.88 -12.87
C MET A 261 -26.62 3.78 -11.41
N ILE A 262 -27.00 4.90 -10.80
CA ILE A 262 -27.46 4.94 -9.41
C ILE A 262 -28.78 4.19 -9.27
N GLU A 263 -29.73 4.36 -10.20
CA GLU A 263 -30.98 3.60 -10.23
C GLU A 263 -30.71 2.10 -10.34
N PHE A 264 -29.83 1.69 -11.25
CA PHE A 264 -29.43 0.30 -11.41
C PHE A 264 -28.82 -0.27 -10.13
N LEU A 265 -27.88 0.45 -9.50
CA LEU A 265 -27.25 0.02 -8.24
C LEU A 265 -28.26 -0.06 -7.10
N SER A 266 -29.18 0.90 -7.00
CA SER A 266 -30.22 0.88 -5.96
C SER A 266 -31.11 -0.36 -6.07
N ALA A 267 -31.34 -0.87 -7.28
CA ALA A 267 -32.10 -2.08 -7.53
C ALA A 267 -31.30 -3.37 -7.30
N SER A 268 -30.01 -3.40 -7.68
CA SER A 268 -29.18 -4.61 -7.59
C SER A 268 -28.49 -4.79 -6.24
N LYS A 269 -28.07 -3.69 -5.61
CA LYS A 269 -27.31 -3.62 -4.35
C LYS A 269 -27.79 -2.41 -3.53
N PRO A 270 -28.96 -2.52 -2.86
CA PRO A 270 -29.59 -1.38 -2.17
C PRO A 270 -28.74 -0.78 -1.04
N ASP A 271 -27.91 -1.59 -0.39
CA ASP A 271 -26.95 -1.18 0.64
C ASP A 271 -25.70 -0.48 0.07
N GLY A 272 -25.57 -0.42 -1.26
CA GLY A 272 -24.46 0.19 -1.98
C GLY A 272 -24.68 1.65 -2.39
N VAL A 273 -25.87 2.20 -2.20
CA VAL A 273 -26.22 3.58 -2.61
C VAL A 273 -26.83 4.33 -1.43
N ALA A 274 -26.56 5.63 -1.32
CA ALA A 274 -27.23 6.47 -0.34
C ALA A 274 -28.76 6.46 -0.57
N GLN A 275 -29.55 6.50 0.51
CA GLN A 275 -31.02 6.41 0.42
C GLN A 275 -31.66 7.50 -0.44
N ASP A 276 -31.02 8.66 -0.51
CA ASP A 276 -31.42 9.82 -1.32
C ASP A 276 -30.82 9.82 -2.74
N GLY A 277 -30.04 8.79 -3.10
CA GLY A 277 -29.35 8.70 -4.38
C GLY A 277 -28.21 9.71 -4.56
N SER A 278 -27.75 10.35 -3.49
CA SER A 278 -26.71 11.40 -3.55
C SER A 278 -25.31 10.87 -3.90
N GLY A 279 -25.08 9.57 -3.76
CA GLY A 279 -23.80 8.95 -4.06
C GLY A 279 -23.75 7.45 -3.78
N VAL A 280 -22.55 6.89 -3.92
CA VAL A 280 -22.29 5.44 -3.89
C VAL A 280 -21.41 5.10 -2.70
N LEU A 281 -21.82 4.13 -1.89
CA LEU A 281 -21.05 3.58 -0.77
C LEU A 281 -20.02 2.56 -1.27
N VAL A 282 -19.07 2.18 -0.42
CA VAL A 282 -17.99 1.24 -0.79
C VAL A 282 -18.53 -0.09 -1.34
N GLU A 283 -19.64 -0.59 -0.80
CA GLU A 283 -20.28 -1.83 -1.26
C GLU A 283 -20.86 -1.70 -2.68
N GLY A 284 -21.49 -0.56 -2.99
CA GLY A 284 -21.99 -0.28 -4.34
C GLY A 284 -20.86 -0.07 -5.33
N PHE A 285 -19.79 0.60 -4.90
CA PHE A 285 -18.58 0.78 -5.70
C PHE A 285 -17.96 -0.58 -6.02
N MET A 286 -17.72 -1.45 -5.03
CA MET A 286 -17.21 -2.81 -5.25
C MET A 286 -18.12 -3.62 -6.19
N HIS A 287 -19.44 -3.49 -6.08
CA HIS A 287 -20.38 -4.18 -6.95
C HIS A 287 -20.26 -3.74 -8.43
N LEU A 288 -19.99 -2.46 -8.72
CA LEU A 288 -19.71 -2.00 -10.10
C LEU A 288 -18.50 -2.71 -10.71
N TRP A 289 -17.43 -2.88 -9.93
CA TRP A 289 -16.22 -3.59 -10.38
C TRP A 289 -16.50 -5.07 -10.64
N GLU A 290 -17.28 -5.70 -9.77
CA GLU A 290 -17.72 -7.09 -9.98
C GLU A 290 -18.55 -7.23 -11.28
N LEU A 291 -19.44 -6.29 -11.56
CA LEU A 291 -20.27 -6.30 -12.76
C LEU A 291 -19.46 -6.16 -14.05
N PHE A 292 -18.39 -5.37 -14.06
CA PHE A 292 -17.47 -5.32 -15.21
C PHE A 292 -16.89 -6.69 -15.51
N ILE A 293 -16.47 -7.43 -14.48
CA ILE A 293 -15.92 -8.78 -14.64
C ILE A 293 -17.01 -9.75 -15.12
N GLN A 294 -18.18 -9.73 -14.50
CA GLN A 294 -19.31 -10.60 -14.88
C GLN A 294 -19.80 -10.35 -16.33
N ARG A 295 -19.67 -9.11 -16.83
CA ARG A 295 -19.98 -8.74 -18.22
C ARG A 295 -18.82 -8.96 -19.21
N ASN A 296 -17.77 -9.67 -18.80
CA ASN A 296 -16.57 -9.96 -19.59
C ASN A 296 -15.82 -8.69 -20.07
N ARG A 297 -15.79 -7.67 -19.20
CA ARG A 297 -15.09 -6.38 -19.40
C ARG A 297 -14.03 -6.10 -18.33
N PRO A 298 -13.06 -7.02 -18.08
CA PRO A 298 -11.99 -6.77 -17.10
C PRO A 298 -11.08 -5.59 -17.45
N GLU A 299 -11.06 -5.15 -18.72
CA GLU A 299 -10.32 -3.98 -19.19
C GLU A 299 -10.66 -2.70 -18.42
N SER A 300 -11.94 -2.51 -18.07
CA SER A 300 -12.38 -1.35 -17.30
C SER A 300 -11.75 -1.32 -15.91
N CYS A 301 -11.67 -2.47 -15.24
CA CYS A 301 -11.00 -2.60 -13.94
C CYS A 301 -9.50 -2.32 -14.06
N TRP A 302 -8.85 -2.93 -15.05
CA TRP A 302 -7.41 -2.77 -15.27
C TRP A 302 -7.01 -1.36 -15.68
N GLN A 303 -7.86 -0.64 -16.41
CA GLN A 303 -7.62 0.75 -16.75
C GLN A 303 -7.51 1.63 -15.50
N VAL A 304 -8.43 1.46 -14.55
CA VAL A 304 -8.40 2.15 -13.25
C VAL A 304 -7.19 1.71 -12.43
N LEU A 305 -6.92 0.41 -12.34
CA LEU A 305 -5.77 -0.10 -11.58
C LEU A 305 -4.45 0.49 -12.11
N ARG A 306 -4.27 0.53 -13.43
CA ARG A 306 -3.06 1.08 -14.05
C ARG A 306 -2.94 2.59 -13.91
N SER A 307 -4.06 3.34 -13.96
CA SER A 307 -4.01 4.79 -13.72
C SER A 307 -3.51 5.12 -12.30
N LEU A 308 -3.72 4.19 -11.35
CA LEU A 308 -3.27 4.28 -9.97
C LEU A 308 -1.90 3.63 -9.69
N GLY A 309 -1.26 3.05 -10.71
CA GLY A 309 0.09 2.46 -10.60
C GLY A 309 0.12 0.98 -10.21
N TYR A 310 -0.97 0.23 -10.35
CA TYR A 310 -0.96 -1.21 -10.10
C TYR A 310 -0.46 -2.01 -11.31
N THR A 311 0.34 -3.04 -11.03
CA THR A 311 0.78 -4.05 -12.01
C THR A 311 -0.24 -5.17 -12.18
N ASN A 312 -0.02 -6.05 -13.16
CA ASN A 312 -0.86 -7.23 -13.38
C ASN A 312 -0.88 -8.21 -12.20
N ASP A 313 0.09 -8.12 -11.27
CA ASP A 313 0.12 -8.90 -10.03
C ASP A 313 -0.59 -8.20 -8.86
N LEU A 314 -1.29 -7.08 -9.14
CA LEU A 314 -1.92 -6.19 -8.17
C LEU A 314 -0.95 -5.64 -7.12
N ARG A 315 0.33 -5.47 -7.50
CA ARG A 315 1.31 -4.76 -6.69
C ARG A 315 1.33 -3.30 -7.08
N LEU A 316 1.37 -2.42 -6.09
CA LEU A 316 1.48 -0.98 -6.33
C LEU A 316 2.93 -0.62 -6.65
N GLU A 317 3.19 -0.15 -7.87
CA GLU A 317 4.49 0.42 -8.23
C GLU A 317 4.56 1.86 -7.75
N ILE A 318 5.23 2.06 -6.61
CA ILE A 318 5.45 3.39 -6.06
C ILE A 318 6.59 4.06 -6.82
N PRO A 319 6.40 5.28 -7.36
CA PRO A 319 7.46 5.97 -8.09
C PRO A 319 8.69 6.19 -7.18
N PRO A 320 9.93 5.99 -7.68
CA PRO A 320 11.14 6.13 -6.85
C PRO A 320 11.27 7.50 -6.18
N GLU A 321 10.75 8.55 -6.81
CA GLU A 321 10.77 9.92 -6.25
C GLU A 321 9.89 10.04 -4.99
N ARG A 322 8.95 9.12 -4.77
CA ARG A 322 8.12 9.02 -3.55
C ARG A 322 8.75 8.21 -2.44
N MET A 323 9.65 7.31 -2.82
CA MET A 323 10.36 6.41 -1.91
C MET A 323 11.75 6.94 -1.55
N ALA A 324 12.12 8.13 -2.04
CA ALA A 324 13.41 8.74 -1.79
C ALA A 324 13.52 9.17 -0.32
N VAL A 325 14.22 8.37 0.48
CA VAL A 325 14.64 8.78 1.82
C VAL A 325 15.74 9.84 1.68
N PRO A 326 15.60 10.99 2.35
CA PRO A 326 16.66 12.00 2.37
C PRO A 326 18.01 11.41 2.82
N PRO A 327 19.14 11.82 2.23
CA PRO A 327 20.45 11.33 2.65
C PRO A 327 20.71 11.71 4.12
N LEU A 328 21.05 10.72 4.93
CA LEU A 328 21.35 10.88 6.35
C LEU A 328 22.87 10.89 6.56
N GLU A 329 23.40 11.95 7.15
CA GLU A 329 24.74 11.96 7.73
C GLU A 329 24.76 11.27 9.11
N GLU A 330 25.96 11.04 9.63
CA GLU A 330 26.16 10.54 11.00
C GLU A 330 25.46 11.46 12.01
N ASP A 331 24.82 10.87 13.01
CA ASP A 331 24.07 11.53 14.08
C ASP A 331 22.87 12.39 13.65
N GLN A 332 22.38 12.22 12.42
CA GLN A 332 21.08 12.76 12.01
C GLN A 332 19.97 11.75 12.22
N SER A 333 18.75 12.25 12.37
CA SER A 333 17.54 11.43 12.42
C SER A 333 16.50 11.94 11.43
N PRO A 334 15.81 11.06 10.69
CA PRO A 334 14.68 11.45 9.88
C PRO A 334 13.48 11.77 10.78
N GLN A 335 12.67 12.75 10.38
CA GLN A 335 11.42 13.08 11.05
C GLN A 335 10.35 13.46 10.04
N LEU A 336 9.09 13.36 10.46
CA LEU A 336 7.95 13.79 9.64
C LEU A 336 7.96 15.30 9.46
N THR A 337 7.65 15.75 8.24
CA THR A 337 7.41 17.17 7.96
C THR A 337 6.07 17.62 8.54
N THR A 338 5.85 18.93 8.63
CA THR A 338 4.55 19.49 9.01
C THR A 338 3.43 18.99 8.10
N ASN A 339 3.64 18.98 6.78
CA ASN A 339 2.63 18.52 5.81
C ASN A 339 2.27 17.03 5.99
N ALA A 340 3.25 16.17 6.27
CA ALA A 340 2.97 14.76 6.58
C ALA A 340 2.24 14.59 7.91
N THR A 341 2.59 15.42 8.89
CA THR A 341 1.92 15.44 10.20
C THR A 341 0.47 15.87 10.03
N ASP A 342 0.19 16.98 9.33
CA ASP A 342 -1.15 17.47 9.03
C ASP A 342 -1.99 16.41 8.29
N PHE A 343 -1.40 15.71 7.32
CA PHE A 343 -2.05 14.58 6.65
C PHE A 343 -2.45 13.46 7.63
N LEU A 344 -1.55 13.10 8.55
CA LEU A 344 -1.82 12.07 9.57
C LEU A 344 -2.85 12.53 10.59
N GLU A 345 -2.91 13.82 10.92
CA GLU A 345 -3.95 14.40 11.76
C GLU A 345 -5.32 14.36 11.07
N GLU A 346 -5.36 14.74 9.80
CA GLU A 346 -6.57 14.67 8.98
C GLU A 346 -7.06 13.22 8.83
N LEU A 347 -6.13 12.28 8.70
CA LEU A 347 -6.45 10.86 8.64
C LEU A 347 -7.00 10.35 9.97
N PHE A 348 -6.44 10.77 11.10
CA PHE A 348 -6.97 10.45 12.43
C PHE A 348 -8.42 10.93 12.55
N VAL A 349 -8.67 12.22 12.26
CA VAL A 349 -10.01 12.83 12.34
C VAL A 349 -10.98 12.17 11.36
N ARG A 350 -10.49 11.65 10.23
CA ARG A 350 -11.32 10.93 9.24
C ARG A 350 -11.88 9.60 9.78
N PHE A 351 -11.13 8.92 10.64
CA PHE A 351 -11.50 7.60 11.15
C PHE A 351 -12.08 7.61 12.57
N ASP A 352 -11.93 8.73 13.29
CA ASP A 352 -12.63 9.01 14.54
C ASP A 352 -14.12 9.27 14.27
N SER A 353 -14.89 8.19 14.16
CA SER A 353 -16.27 8.23 13.68
C SER A 353 -17.21 8.88 14.68
N ASN A 354 -16.93 8.72 15.98
CA ASN A 354 -17.73 9.26 17.08
C ASN A 354 -17.24 10.65 17.54
N LYS A 355 -16.10 11.14 17.00
CA LYS A 355 -15.49 12.45 17.29
C LYS A 355 -15.13 12.62 18.77
N ASP A 356 -14.71 11.53 19.41
CA ASP A 356 -14.29 11.56 20.82
C ASP A 356 -12.80 11.87 21.01
N GLY A 357 -12.06 12.05 19.91
CA GLY A 357 -10.62 12.32 19.91
C GLY A 357 -9.78 11.06 20.14
N GLN A 358 -10.36 9.87 19.98
CA GLN A 358 -9.72 8.58 20.18
C GLN A 358 -10.12 7.61 19.06
N LEU A 359 -9.17 6.77 18.65
CA LEU A 359 -9.42 5.69 17.70
C LEU A 359 -9.49 4.36 18.44
N THR A 360 -10.54 3.59 18.15
CA THR A 360 -10.64 2.19 18.54
C THR A 360 -9.65 1.32 17.74
N ALA A 361 -9.38 0.11 18.23
CA ALA A 361 -8.57 -0.86 17.49
C ALA A 361 -9.17 -1.17 16.09
N GLU A 362 -10.49 -1.23 15.99
CA GLU A 362 -11.23 -1.47 14.73
C GLU A 362 -11.02 -0.32 13.74
N GLU A 363 -11.11 0.94 14.19
CA GLU A 363 -10.87 2.10 13.33
C GLU A 363 -9.40 2.17 12.86
N VAL A 364 -8.44 1.82 13.73
CA VAL A 364 -7.03 1.71 13.36
C VAL A 364 -6.83 0.62 12.30
N ASP A 365 -7.41 -0.57 12.49
CA ASP A 365 -7.31 -1.67 11.54
C ASP A 365 -7.97 -1.30 10.20
N ASP A 366 -9.08 -0.56 10.23
CA ASP A 366 -9.71 -0.02 9.04
C ASP A 366 -8.78 0.95 8.30
N ILE A 367 -8.07 1.86 8.97
CA ILE A 367 -7.07 2.76 8.35
C ILE A 367 -6.07 1.95 7.53
N PHE A 368 -5.50 0.90 8.11
CA PHE A 368 -4.44 0.12 7.45
C PHE A 368 -4.95 -0.99 6.53
N SER A 369 -6.27 -1.24 6.47
CA SER A 369 -6.89 -2.28 5.62
C SER A 369 -6.56 -2.18 4.12
N ILE A 370 -6.14 -0.99 3.65
CA ILE A 370 -5.75 -0.72 2.26
C ILE A 370 -4.24 -0.84 1.99
N CYS A 371 -3.43 -1.05 3.02
CA CYS A 371 -1.98 -1.20 2.91
C CYS A 371 -1.61 -2.67 2.56
N GLU A 372 -0.39 -2.89 2.07
CA GLU A 372 0.12 -4.24 1.79
C GLU A 372 0.07 -5.07 3.08
N GLU A 373 0.71 -4.55 4.14
CA GLU A 373 0.57 -5.01 5.51
C GLU A 373 -0.63 -4.32 6.16
N THR A 374 -1.64 -5.09 6.58
CA THR A 374 -2.90 -4.55 7.14
C THR A 374 -2.79 -4.16 8.61
N VAL A 375 -1.60 -4.24 9.18
CA VAL A 375 -1.33 -3.96 10.58
C VAL A 375 -0.65 -2.60 10.68
N ALA A 376 -0.99 -1.84 11.73
CA ALA A 376 -0.36 -0.55 12.01
C ALA A 376 1.18 -0.67 12.03
N PRO A 377 1.91 0.31 11.46
CA PRO A 377 3.33 0.18 11.19
C PRO A 377 4.19 0.00 12.45
N TRP A 378 3.80 0.60 13.58
CA TRP A 378 4.46 0.43 14.89
C TRP A 378 4.15 -0.89 15.60
N LYS A 379 3.30 -1.75 15.03
CA LYS A 379 3.09 -3.13 15.52
C LYS A 379 3.80 -4.17 14.64
N ASN A 380 4.34 -3.76 13.48
CA ASN A 380 4.96 -4.68 12.54
C ASN A 380 6.43 -4.95 12.90
N LEU A 381 6.69 -6.08 13.55
CA LEU A 381 8.04 -6.51 13.98
C LEU A 381 9.01 -6.81 12.83
N ALA A 382 8.53 -6.94 11.59
CA ALA A 382 9.40 -7.04 10.41
C ALA A 382 9.98 -5.67 10.01
N VAL A 383 9.40 -4.59 10.51
CA VAL A 383 9.69 -3.21 10.13
C VAL A 383 10.44 -2.45 11.23
N ILE A 384 10.06 -2.68 12.50
CA ILE A 384 10.68 -2.04 13.66
C ILE A 384 11.58 -3.04 14.40
N SER A 385 12.81 -2.61 14.71
CA SER A 385 13.79 -3.41 15.45
C SER A 385 13.34 -3.76 16.86
N THR A 386 12.56 -2.87 17.48
CA THR A 386 12.11 -3.02 18.87
C THR A 386 10.67 -2.54 18.97
N PRO A 387 9.71 -3.37 19.42
CA PRO A 387 8.33 -2.90 19.58
C PRO A 387 8.26 -1.80 20.65
N ALA A 388 7.84 -0.60 20.25
CA ALA A 388 7.59 0.48 21.17
C ALA A 388 6.22 0.29 21.85
N GLN A 389 6.22 0.41 23.18
CA GLN A 389 5.01 0.60 23.96
C GLN A 389 4.52 2.04 23.79
N TYR A 390 3.21 2.26 23.75
CA TYR A 390 2.64 3.59 23.58
C TYR A 390 1.39 3.76 24.46
N LYS A 391 1.00 5.02 24.65
CA LYS A 391 -0.15 5.39 25.49
C LYS A 391 -1.45 4.92 24.84
N THR A 392 -2.25 4.20 25.61
CA THR A 392 -3.58 3.73 25.22
C THR A 392 -4.52 3.85 26.40
N ALA A 393 -5.75 4.30 26.16
CA ALA A 393 -6.80 4.26 27.16
C ALA A 393 -7.58 2.93 27.05
N PHE A 394 -8.10 2.46 28.18
CA PHE A 394 -8.97 1.30 28.25
C PHE A 394 -10.32 1.72 28.82
N VAL A 395 -11.34 1.74 27.98
CA VAL A 395 -12.72 2.12 28.36
C VAL A 395 -13.66 1.05 27.84
N ASP A 396 -14.53 0.52 28.71
CA ASP A 396 -15.53 -0.51 28.38
C ASP A 396 -14.95 -1.75 27.67
N GLY A 397 -13.73 -2.15 28.03
CA GLY A 397 -13.04 -3.31 27.44
C GLY A 397 -12.44 -3.05 26.05
N LYS A 398 -12.48 -1.82 25.54
CA LYS A 398 -11.88 -1.42 24.28
C LYS A 398 -10.58 -0.63 24.49
N VAL A 399 -9.60 -0.91 23.64
CA VAL A 399 -8.36 -0.13 23.55
C VAL A 399 -8.61 1.11 22.69
N LEU A 400 -8.28 2.27 23.22
CA LEU A 400 -8.45 3.56 22.57
C LEU A 400 -7.09 4.25 22.40
N LEU A 401 -6.85 4.82 21.22
CA LEU A 401 -5.63 5.50 20.83
C LEU A 401 -5.91 6.99 20.62
N SER A 402 -5.33 7.84 21.45
CA SER A 402 -5.48 9.30 21.28
C SER A 402 -4.70 9.81 20.07
N LYS A 403 -5.06 11.02 19.60
CA LYS A 403 -4.33 11.71 18.52
C LYS A 403 -2.84 11.87 18.81
N ASP A 404 -2.51 12.24 20.05
CA ASP A 404 -1.12 12.40 20.49
C ASP A 404 -0.32 11.10 20.42
N ALA A 405 -0.92 9.99 20.85
CA ALA A 405 -0.29 8.67 20.78
C ALA A 405 -0.15 8.19 19.33
N TRP A 406 -1.16 8.43 18.48
CA TRP A 406 -1.12 8.17 17.05
C TRP A 406 0.08 8.86 16.37
N LEU A 407 0.25 10.17 16.59
CA LEU A 407 1.36 10.92 16.01
C LEU A 407 2.71 10.52 16.58
N ALA A 408 2.78 10.22 17.89
CA ALA A 408 4.00 9.75 18.53
C ALA A 408 4.47 8.40 17.93
N CYS A 409 3.55 7.47 17.68
CA CYS A 409 3.86 6.21 17.02
C CYS A 409 4.36 6.41 15.58
N TRP A 410 3.76 7.33 14.82
CA TRP A 410 4.24 7.66 13.48
C TRP A 410 5.63 8.31 13.47
N ALA A 411 5.91 9.20 14.42
CA ALA A 411 7.24 9.78 14.61
C ALA A 411 8.29 8.69 14.92
N TYR A 412 7.91 7.70 15.75
CA TYR A 412 8.76 6.55 16.06
C TYR A 412 9.08 5.72 14.80
N VAL A 413 8.06 5.32 14.03
CA VAL A 413 8.28 4.54 12.79
C VAL A 413 9.11 5.32 11.78
N ALA A 414 8.89 6.63 11.65
CA ALA A 414 9.66 7.47 10.75
C ALA A 414 11.16 7.47 11.09
N GLN A 415 11.50 7.47 12.38
CA GLN A 415 12.90 7.41 12.84
C GLN A 415 13.54 6.02 12.62
N GLU A 416 12.81 4.94 12.92
CA GLU A 416 13.33 3.58 12.83
C GLU A 416 13.39 3.04 11.40
N ASN A 417 12.37 3.33 10.59
CA ASN A 417 12.25 2.81 9.23
C ASN A 417 11.61 3.85 8.29
N PRO A 418 12.41 4.84 7.83
CA PRO A 418 11.92 5.92 6.98
C PRO A 418 11.38 5.41 5.64
N SER A 419 12.02 4.39 5.05
CA SER A 419 11.57 3.79 3.77
C SER A 419 10.16 3.22 3.89
N TYR A 420 9.89 2.43 4.95
CA TYR A 420 8.57 1.85 5.15
C TYR A 420 7.52 2.89 5.53
N THR A 421 7.92 3.97 6.19
CA THR A 421 7.04 5.12 6.46
C THR A 421 6.57 5.77 5.16
N LEU A 422 7.49 6.02 4.21
CA LEU A 422 7.15 6.57 2.89
C LEU A 422 6.19 5.64 2.12
N GLU A 423 6.47 4.33 2.12
CA GLU A 423 5.60 3.34 1.49
C GLU A 423 4.18 3.38 2.09
N THR A 424 4.07 3.31 3.41
CA THR A 424 2.78 3.28 4.11
C THR A 424 2.00 4.58 3.89
N LEU A 425 2.65 5.74 3.97
CA LEU A 425 2.03 7.04 3.70
C LEU A 425 1.51 7.12 2.25
N PHE A 426 2.25 6.58 1.28
CA PHE A 426 1.80 6.52 -0.11
C PHE A 426 0.58 5.60 -0.30
N TYR A 427 0.53 4.46 0.39
CA TYR A 427 -0.67 3.61 0.42
C TYR A 427 -1.88 4.37 0.98
N LEU A 428 -1.69 5.13 2.05
CA LEU A 428 -2.74 5.92 2.71
C LEU A 428 -3.19 7.15 1.90
N GLY A 429 -2.41 7.57 0.90
CA GLY A 429 -2.77 8.62 -0.06
C GLY A 429 -1.91 9.89 0.00
N TYR A 430 -0.82 9.89 0.77
CA TYR A 430 0.15 10.98 0.71
C TYR A 430 0.95 10.92 -0.60
N ASN A 431 0.69 11.85 -1.52
CA ASN A 431 1.31 11.87 -2.84
C ASN A 431 1.68 13.30 -3.29
N ASP A 432 2.19 14.13 -2.38
CA ASP A 432 2.62 15.49 -2.70
C ASP A 432 4.02 15.50 -3.34
N LYS A 433 4.18 16.15 -4.52
CA LYS A 433 5.46 16.30 -5.24
C LYS A 433 6.39 17.34 -4.64
N VAL A 434 5.81 18.36 -4.05
CA VAL A 434 6.52 19.55 -3.58
C VAL A 434 6.82 19.42 -2.10
N ALA A 435 5.91 18.82 -1.33
CA ALA A 435 6.10 18.53 0.08
C ALA A 435 6.57 17.09 0.30
N PRO A 436 7.86 16.85 0.62
CA PRO A 436 8.29 15.52 1.04
C PRO A 436 7.68 15.16 2.40
N ALA A 437 7.43 13.87 2.62
CA ALA A 437 6.89 13.42 3.89
C ALA A 437 7.92 13.42 5.03
N LEU A 438 9.20 13.29 4.67
CA LEU A 438 10.31 13.21 5.61
C LEU A 438 11.31 14.34 5.37
N GLU A 439 11.86 14.84 6.47
CA GLU A 439 12.99 15.75 6.52
C GLU A 439 14.05 15.22 7.48
N VAL A 440 15.26 15.79 7.39
CA VAL A 440 16.39 15.38 8.22
C VAL A 440 16.68 16.43 9.26
N THR A 441 16.82 15.99 10.51
CA THR A 441 17.20 16.87 11.62
C THR A 441 18.65 17.36 11.48
N LYS A 442 19.00 18.45 12.15
CA LYS A 442 20.42 18.84 12.33
C LYS A 442 21.19 17.69 13.00
N ARG A 443 22.51 17.59 12.80
CA ARG A 443 23.35 16.60 13.51
C ARG A 443 23.33 16.82 15.02
N ARG A 444 23.36 15.73 15.81
CA ARG A 444 23.39 15.83 17.28
C ARG A 444 24.60 16.62 17.78
N SER A 445 25.78 16.35 17.22
CA SER A 445 27.02 17.09 17.50
C SER A 445 26.86 18.61 17.36
N VAL A 446 26.20 19.09 16.30
CA VAL A 446 25.92 20.52 16.07
C VAL A 446 24.86 21.05 17.04
N SER A 447 23.75 20.33 17.24
CA SER A 447 22.71 20.78 18.17
C SER A 447 23.21 20.87 19.62
N ARG A 448 24.19 20.02 19.99
CA ARG A 448 24.86 20.05 21.29
C ARG A 448 25.81 21.24 21.40
N SER A 449 26.60 21.55 20.37
CA SER A 449 27.46 22.74 20.38
C SER A 449 26.65 24.03 20.47
N ASP A 450 25.49 24.06 19.81
CA ASP A 450 24.59 25.22 19.79
C ASP A 450 23.69 25.30 21.04
N LYS A 451 23.74 24.27 21.91
CA LYS A 451 22.85 24.10 23.08
C LYS A 451 21.38 24.30 22.76
N ARG A 452 20.95 23.78 21.61
CA ARG A 452 19.58 23.91 21.13
C ARG A 452 19.21 22.73 20.23
N ILE A 453 18.21 21.96 20.65
CA ILE A 453 17.65 20.86 19.86
C ILE A 453 16.30 21.30 19.27
N GLU A 454 16.13 21.14 17.95
CA GLU A 454 14.90 21.50 17.22
C GLU A 454 14.11 20.27 16.75
N ARG A 455 14.44 19.07 17.26
CA ARG A 455 13.79 17.81 16.88
C ARG A 455 12.38 17.71 17.49
N ASN A 456 11.48 17.08 16.76
CA ASN A 456 10.13 16.80 17.25
C ASN A 456 10.09 15.59 18.20
N MET A 457 10.94 14.59 17.95
CA MET A 457 11.13 13.43 18.82
C MET A 457 12.46 13.54 19.57
N VAL A 458 12.37 13.51 20.90
CA VAL A 458 13.50 13.48 21.82
C VAL A 458 13.75 12.03 22.22
N THR A 459 14.96 11.53 21.97
CA THR A 459 15.36 10.17 22.36
C THR A 459 16.08 10.19 23.70
N CYS A 460 15.50 9.52 24.70
CA CYS A 460 16.04 9.37 26.04
C CYS A 460 16.56 7.95 26.23
N ALA A 461 17.88 7.82 26.41
CA ALA A 461 18.48 6.56 26.83
C ALA A 461 18.27 6.38 28.34
N ILE A 462 17.58 5.32 28.74
CA ILE A 462 17.31 5.05 30.15
C ILE A 462 18.27 3.97 30.68
N PHE A 463 18.87 4.23 31.83
CA PHE A 463 19.72 3.30 32.56
C PHE A 463 19.05 3.00 33.89
N SER A 464 18.54 1.78 34.06
CA SER A 464 17.68 1.45 35.19
C SER A 464 18.30 0.44 36.17
N ALA A 465 19.57 0.61 36.55
CA ALA A 465 20.42 -0.34 37.31
C ALA A 465 19.68 -1.12 38.43
N GLY A 466 18.98 -2.20 38.09
CA GLY A 466 18.15 -2.98 39.01
C GLY A 466 16.97 -2.23 39.67
N CYS A 467 16.57 -1.05 39.17
CA CYS A 467 15.56 -0.23 39.84
C CYS A 467 14.18 -0.94 39.86
N PRO A 468 13.58 -1.20 41.04
CA PRO A 468 12.28 -1.87 41.12
C PRO A 468 11.14 -1.03 40.54
N GLY A 469 11.28 0.30 40.53
CA GLY A 469 10.30 1.25 39.99
C GLY A 469 10.31 1.42 38.48
N LYS A 470 11.16 0.68 37.74
CA LYS A 470 11.28 0.80 36.28
C LYS A 470 9.95 0.62 35.57
N THR A 471 9.24 -0.47 35.86
CA THR A 471 7.95 -0.78 35.24
C THR A 471 6.92 0.29 35.57
N THR A 472 6.84 0.69 36.83
CA THR A 472 5.92 1.73 37.31
C THR A 472 6.20 3.09 36.65
N PHE A 473 7.46 3.46 36.49
CA PHE A 473 7.86 4.68 35.79
C PHE A 473 7.41 4.68 34.33
N VAL A 474 7.59 3.56 33.61
CA VAL A 474 7.16 3.43 32.21
C VAL A 474 5.64 3.40 32.11
N ASP A 475 4.94 2.68 32.98
CA ASP A 475 3.48 2.62 33.00
C ASP A 475 2.87 3.99 33.30
N ALA A 476 3.43 4.74 34.26
CA ALA A 476 3.04 6.11 34.56
C ALA A 476 3.28 7.06 33.38
N PHE A 477 4.42 6.92 32.68
CA PHE A 477 4.69 7.68 31.45
C PHE A 477 3.66 7.41 30.35
N LEU A 478 3.15 6.17 30.26
CA LEU A 478 2.14 5.76 29.30
C LEU A 478 0.70 5.94 29.81
N ASP A 479 0.50 6.49 31.00
CA ASP A 479 -0.80 6.66 31.66
C ASP A 479 -1.58 5.34 31.82
N ARG A 480 -0.85 4.25 32.08
CA ARG A 480 -1.42 2.95 32.43
C ARG A 480 -1.65 2.91 33.92
N LYS A 481 -2.90 2.99 34.36
CA LYS A 481 -3.24 2.71 35.76
C LYS A 481 -2.81 1.28 36.06
N SER A 482 -2.12 1.06 37.19
CA SER A 482 -1.74 -0.26 37.72
C SER A 482 -2.97 -1.16 37.83
N ALA A 483 -3.33 -1.81 36.72
CA ALA A 483 -4.34 -2.83 36.68
C ALA A 483 -3.70 -4.06 37.27
N ALA A 484 -4.23 -4.50 38.42
CA ALA A 484 -3.83 -5.71 39.11
C ALA A 484 -3.51 -6.84 38.10
N SER A 485 -2.24 -7.24 38.11
CA SER A 485 -1.68 -8.46 37.52
C SER A 485 -2.67 -9.30 36.70
N THR A 486 -2.81 -8.98 35.42
CA THR A 486 -3.08 -10.02 34.43
C THR A 486 -1.84 -10.10 33.57
N ALA A 487 -0.99 -11.06 33.93
CA ALA A 487 0.21 -11.41 33.21
C ALA A 487 -0.13 -11.63 31.73
N SER A 488 0.38 -10.74 30.88
CA SER A 488 0.70 -11.11 29.52
C SER A 488 2.17 -11.56 29.49
N PRO A 489 2.51 -12.58 28.69
CA PRO A 489 3.75 -13.33 28.85
C PRO A 489 4.93 -12.54 28.27
N ALA A 490 6.05 -12.54 29.00
CA ALA A 490 7.40 -12.21 28.54
C ALA A 490 7.52 -10.96 27.65
N ILE A 491 7.37 -9.78 28.26
CA ILE A 491 7.87 -8.52 27.69
C ILE A 491 9.40 -8.63 27.67
N SER A 492 10.06 -8.28 26.57
CA SER A 492 11.51 -8.17 26.54
C SER A 492 11.97 -7.30 27.72
N ASP A 493 12.99 -7.71 28.47
CA ASP A 493 13.52 -6.92 29.61
C ASP A 493 13.91 -5.48 29.22
N LEU A 494 14.10 -5.21 27.92
CA LEU A 494 14.37 -3.89 27.35
C LEU A 494 13.09 -3.06 27.17
N VAL A 495 13.10 -1.87 27.77
CA VAL A 495 12.09 -0.83 27.61
C VAL A 495 12.30 -0.13 26.28
N THR A 496 11.23 -0.01 25.51
CA THR A 496 11.09 0.99 24.45
C THR A 496 9.67 1.52 24.52
N ALA A 497 9.51 2.81 24.80
CA ALA A 497 8.21 3.43 25.03
C ALA A 497 8.17 4.83 24.40
N VAL A 498 7.07 5.17 23.73
CA VAL A 498 6.88 6.45 23.06
C VAL A 498 5.57 7.11 23.50
N ASN A 499 5.62 8.41 23.80
CA ASN A 499 4.44 9.20 24.13
C ASN A 499 4.65 10.68 23.81
N ALA A 500 3.56 11.44 23.73
CA ALA A 500 3.62 12.90 23.68
C ALA A 500 3.83 13.49 25.08
N VAL A 501 4.60 14.58 25.13
CA VAL A 501 4.89 15.38 26.32
C VAL A 501 4.55 16.83 26.01
N HIS A 502 3.63 17.41 26.79
CA HIS A 502 3.19 18.80 26.60
C HIS A 502 4.06 19.77 27.39
N LEU A 503 4.67 20.72 26.68
CA LEU A 503 5.49 21.78 27.27
C LEU A 503 4.69 23.09 27.35
N ASP A 504 4.73 23.79 28.48
CA ASP A 504 3.90 24.98 28.72
C ASP A 504 4.13 26.13 27.72
N LYS A 505 5.31 26.18 27.08
CA LYS A 505 5.73 27.29 26.20
C LYS A 505 6.11 26.87 24.77
N GLU A 506 6.42 25.59 24.54
CA GLU A 506 7.02 25.11 23.28
C GLU A 506 6.13 24.11 22.52
N GLY A 507 4.90 23.90 23.00
CA GLY A 507 3.93 22.96 22.44
C GLY A 507 4.21 21.51 22.83
N SER A 508 3.59 20.58 22.12
CA SER A 508 3.83 19.14 22.31
C SER A 508 5.15 18.72 21.65
N ARG A 509 5.87 17.81 22.28
CA ARG A 509 6.98 17.04 21.69
C ARG A 509 6.76 15.56 21.95
N TYR A 510 7.47 14.70 21.23
CA TYR A 510 7.42 13.26 21.45
C TYR A 510 8.67 12.82 22.22
N LEU A 511 8.50 11.98 23.23
CA LEU A 511 9.59 11.39 24.00
C LEU A 511 9.65 9.90 23.72
N LEU A 512 10.82 9.43 23.26
CA LEU A 512 11.14 8.02 23.11
C LEU A 512 12.06 7.60 24.27
N LEU A 513 11.56 6.81 25.21
CA LEU A 513 12.36 6.16 26.25
C LEU A 513 12.87 4.82 25.72
N THR A 514 14.18 4.56 25.78
CA THR A 514 14.73 3.28 25.31
C THR A 514 15.95 2.80 26.08
N GLU A 515 16.00 1.50 26.36
CA GLU A 515 17.18 0.75 26.83
C GLU A 515 17.87 -0.01 25.69
N ALA A 516 17.29 0.02 24.48
CA ALA A 516 17.75 -0.79 23.35
C ALA A 516 19.00 -0.20 22.67
N LEU A 517 19.53 0.93 23.17
CA LEU A 517 20.73 1.56 22.62
C LEU A 517 22.00 0.88 23.13
N LEU A 518 22.85 0.48 22.20
CA LEU A 518 24.21 0.02 22.53
C LEU A 518 25.09 1.18 23.00
N ALA A 519 26.17 0.87 23.70
CA ALA A 519 27.06 1.88 24.29
C ALA A 519 27.66 2.84 23.24
N ASP A 520 27.97 2.33 22.04
CA ASP A 520 28.44 3.09 20.89
C ASP A 520 27.32 3.91 20.24
N GLU A 521 26.06 3.48 20.32
CA GLU A 521 24.89 4.18 19.76
C GLU A 521 24.46 5.42 20.53
N ILE A 522 24.79 5.50 21.82
CA ILE A 522 24.34 6.59 22.70
C ILE A 522 24.76 7.95 22.15
N ASP A 523 26.00 8.06 21.65
CA ASP A 523 26.54 9.36 21.21
C ASP A 523 25.77 9.91 20.00
N TYR A 524 25.23 9.04 19.14
CA TYR A 524 24.59 9.46 17.90
C TYR A 524 23.08 9.28 17.84
N LYS A 525 22.47 8.57 18.81
CA LYS A 525 21.01 8.40 18.91
C LYS A 525 20.39 9.12 20.10
N ALA A 526 21.09 9.30 21.22
CA ALA A 526 20.49 9.89 22.42
C ALA A 526 20.56 11.42 22.44
N ASP A 527 19.45 12.04 22.86
CA ASP A 527 19.34 13.48 23.11
C ASP A 527 19.44 13.80 24.61
N VAL A 528 19.06 12.87 25.49
CA VAL A 528 19.17 12.97 26.96
C VAL A 528 19.39 11.60 27.59
N LEU A 529 20.10 11.54 28.71
CA LEU A 529 20.32 10.32 29.49
C LEU A 529 19.52 10.37 30.79
N CYS A 530 18.81 9.31 31.11
CA CYS A 530 18.05 9.16 32.35
C CYS A 530 18.60 8.01 33.18
N PHE A 531 19.19 8.31 34.33
CA PHE A 531 19.66 7.32 35.30
C PHE A 531 18.59 7.11 36.36
N LEU A 532 17.83 6.03 36.25
CA LEU A 532 16.77 5.66 37.19
C LEU A 532 17.30 4.62 38.18
N PHE A 533 17.35 4.93 39.47
CA PHE A 533 17.91 4.03 40.48
C PHE A 533 17.25 4.20 41.84
N ASN A 534 17.38 3.16 42.66
CA ASN A 534 17.04 3.21 44.07
C ASN A 534 18.27 3.70 44.87
N PRO A 535 18.22 4.87 45.56
CA PRO A 535 19.37 5.41 46.28
C PRO A 535 19.80 4.55 47.49
N LEU A 536 18.93 3.66 47.97
CA LEU A 536 19.21 2.74 49.07
C LEU A 536 20.03 1.53 48.63
N ASP A 537 20.04 1.23 47.34
CA ASP A 537 20.83 0.15 46.76
C ASP A 537 22.22 0.69 46.38
N LYS A 538 23.21 0.36 47.20
CA LYS A 538 24.60 0.81 46.98
C LYS A 538 25.22 0.25 45.70
N GLU A 539 24.79 -0.93 45.25
CA GLU A 539 25.28 -1.50 44.00
C GLU A 539 24.69 -0.73 42.82
N ALA A 540 23.39 -0.42 42.86
CA ALA A 540 22.75 0.43 41.85
C ALA A 540 23.39 1.81 41.76
N VAL A 541 23.69 2.44 42.90
CA VAL A 541 24.38 3.75 42.96
C VAL A 541 25.78 3.66 42.34
N GLY A 542 26.55 2.62 42.66
CA GLY A 542 27.87 2.39 42.07
C GLY A 542 27.81 2.11 40.56
N ALA A 543 26.80 1.37 40.11
CA ALA A 543 26.56 1.10 38.70
C ALA A 543 26.21 2.39 37.93
N VAL A 544 25.31 3.23 38.45
CA VAL A 544 24.98 4.53 37.86
C VAL A 544 26.21 5.43 37.74
N GLN A 545 27.05 5.49 38.77
CA GLN A 545 28.28 6.26 38.72
C GLN A 545 29.22 5.74 37.63
N LYS A 546 29.37 4.42 37.53
CA LYS A 546 30.21 3.79 36.51
C LYS A 546 29.67 4.08 35.12
N GLU A 547 28.40 3.80 34.84
CA GLU A 547 27.77 4.05 33.53
C GLU A 547 27.84 5.55 33.16
N SER A 548 27.52 6.43 34.11
CA SER A 548 27.58 7.88 33.92
C SER A 548 28.99 8.39 33.58
N ALA A 549 30.05 7.69 33.99
CA ALA A 549 31.43 8.05 33.66
C ALA A 549 31.88 7.53 32.28
N HIS A 550 31.17 6.56 31.70
CA HIS A 550 31.49 5.98 30.38
C HIS A 550 30.69 6.61 29.23
N VAL A 551 29.61 7.33 29.53
CA VAL A 551 28.79 8.03 28.53
C VAL A 551 29.35 9.43 28.21
N PRO A 552 29.17 9.94 26.96
CA PRO A 552 29.71 11.23 26.54
C PRO A 552 29.25 12.42 27.42
N ASP A 553 30.14 13.38 27.68
CA ASP A 553 29.85 14.59 28.47
C ASP A 553 28.95 15.60 27.76
N GLY A 554 28.82 15.50 26.43
CA GLY A 554 28.01 16.41 25.62
C GLY A 554 26.50 16.15 25.67
N ILE A 555 26.05 15.10 26.36
CA ILE A 555 24.64 14.72 26.45
C ILE A 555 24.11 15.08 27.83
N PRO A 556 23.01 15.84 27.94
CA PRO A 556 22.41 16.14 29.22
C PRO A 556 22.01 14.89 30.00
N ARG A 557 22.18 14.96 31.32
CA ARG A 557 21.96 13.84 32.24
C ARG A 557 20.90 14.24 33.26
N VAL A 558 19.98 13.34 33.55
CA VAL A 558 19.00 13.47 34.63
C VAL A 558 19.09 12.23 35.52
N TYR A 559 19.28 12.45 36.82
CA TYR A 559 19.37 11.39 37.82
C TYR A 559 18.03 11.33 38.55
N VAL A 560 17.36 10.19 38.49
CA VAL A 560 16.04 9.98 39.09
C VAL A 560 16.17 8.99 40.23
N ALA A 561 16.05 9.49 41.46
CA ALA A 561 16.00 8.68 42.66
C ALA A 561 14.57 8.18 42.89
N TRP A 562 14.37 6.88 42.70
CA TRP A 562 13.11 6.21 42.95
C TRP A 562 12.95 5.86 44.43
N LYS A 563 11.77 6.08 45.01
CA LYS A 563 11.45 5.65 46.38
C LYS A 563 10.75 4.28 46.36
N PRO A 564 11.28 3.25 47.03
CA PRO A 564 10.56 2.00 47.23
C PRO A 564 9.37 2.20 48.18
N ASP A 565 8.26 1.49 47.94
CA ASP A 565 7.01 1.62 48.72
C ASP A 565 7.19 1.33 50.23
N ASP A 566 8.07 0.38 50.57
CA ASP A 566 8.24 -0.13 51.94
C ASP A 566 9.24 0.67 52.80
N VAL A 567 9.66 1.85 52.36
CA VAL A 567 10.71 2.62 53.04
C VAL A 567 10.20 3.93 53.65
N SER A 568 10.67 4.24 54.87
CA SER A 568 10.34 5.48 55.55
C SER A 568 10.86 6.71 54.79
N GLN A 569 10.10 7.80 54.79
CA GLN A 569 10.50 9.05 54.15
C GLN A 569 11.85 9.56 54.67
N ALA A 570 12.10 9.45 55.97
CA ALA A 570 13.33 9.94 56.59
C ALA A 570 14.58 9.17 56.14
N ASP A 571 14.49 7.84 56.08
CA ASP A 571 15.60 6.99 55.65
C ASP A 571 15.92 7.21 54.16
N TRP A 572 14.87 7.35 53.35
CA TRP A 572 15.02 7.63 51.92
C TRP A 572 15.62 9.03 51.68
N GLU A 573 15.14 10.08 52.36
CA GLU A 573 15.70 11.43 52.24
C GLU A 573 17.16 11.50 52.68
N MET A 574 17.54 10.76 53.73
CA MET A 574 18.93 10.69 54.18
C MET A 574 19.81 9.99 53.14
N SER A 575 19.33 8.89 52.56
CA SER A 575 19.99 8.17 51.48
C SER A 575 20.15 9.04 50.24
N VAL A 576 19.10 9.75 49.81
CA VAL A 576 19.13 10.70 48.70
C VAL A 576 20.18 11.79 48.91
N LYS A 577 20.21 12.43 50.09
CA LYS A 577 21.19 13.50 50.39
C LYS A 577 22.62 13.00 50.28
N ASN A 578 22.88 11.79 50.78
CA ASN A 578 24.19 11.16 50.64
C ASN A 578 24.48 10.89 49.17
N THR A 579 23.57 10.22 48.46
CA THR A 579 23.79 9.82 47.06
C THR A 579 23.95 11.01 46.12
N ALA A 580 23.19 12.10 46.31
CA ALA A 580 23.33 13.32 45.51
C ALA A 580 24.76 13.90 45.61
N LEU A 581 25.34 13.94 46.81
CA LEU A 581 26.73 14.39 47.00
C LEU A 581 27.76 13.52 46.26
N PHE A 582 27.45 12.23 46.05
CA PHE A 582 28.35 11.27 45.42
C PHE A 582 28.15 11.11 43.91
N VAL A 583 26.91 11.28 43.42
CA VAL A 583 26.53 10.99 42.03
C VAL A 583 26.38 12.27 41.20
N CYS A 584 25.82 13.35 41.76
CA CYS A 584 25.66 14.62 41.04
C CYS A 584 25.37 15.80 41.99
N PRO A 585 26.28 16.79 42.11
CA PRO A 585 26.09 17.94 43.00
C PRO A 585 25.14 19.05 42.46
N ASP A 586 24.59 18.95 41.24
CA ASP A 586 23.84 20.02 40.55
C ASP A 586 22.32 19.73 40.33
N GLU A 587 21.57 20.68 39.74
CA GLU A 587 20.09 20.72 39.56
C GLU A 587 19.45 19.56 38.75
N SER A 588 20.27 18.65 38.22
CA SER A 588 19.87 17.48 37.42
C SER A 588 19.30 16.30 38.22
N PHE A 589 19.24 16.42 39.55
CA PHE A 589 18.73 15.39 40.44
C PHE A 589 17.21 15.53 40.68
N LYS A 590 16.43 14.49 40.38
CA LYS A 590 14.98 14.43 40.57
C LYS A 590 14.58 13.33 41.53
N LEU A 591 13.54 13.63 42.30
CA LEU A 591 12.89 12.74 43.23
C LEU A 591 11.65 12.13 42.56
N CYS A 592 11.48 10.82 42.69
CA CYS A 592 10.31 10.09 42.23
C CYS A 592 9.78 9.21 43.37
N GLU A 593 8.86 9.75 44.15
CA GLU A 593 8.21 9.10 45.28
C GLU A 593 7.03 8.23 44.84
N ASP A 594 6.35 8.63 43.76
CA ASP A 594 5.22 7.91 43.18
C ASP A 594 5.02 8.31 41.70
N ASP A 595 4.05 7.65 41.06
CA ASP A 595 3.70 7.83 39.65
C ASP A 595 3.27 9.26 39.28
N THR A 596 2.80 10.06 40.24
CA THR A 596 2.32 11.42 39.98
C THR A 596 3.45 12.36 39.58
N GLN A 597 4.69 12.05 39.97
CA GLN A 597 5.88 12.85 39.67
C GLN A 597 6.48 12.52 38.29
N VAL A 598 6.13 11.40 37.68
CA VAL A 598 6.68 10.94 36.39
C VAL A 598 6.39 11.92 35.26
N ALA A 599 5.20 12.53 35.24
CA ALA A 599 4.86 13.57 34.26
C ALA A 599 5.77 14.80 34.37
N GLY A 600 6.14 15.20 35.59
CA GLY A 600 7.07 16.30 35.82
C GLY A 600 8.50 15.95 35.39
N ILE A 601 8.94 14.72 35.65
CA ILE A 601 10.27 14.22 35.27
C ILE A 601 10.40 14.11 33.75
N THR A 602 9.41 13.53 33.07
CA THR A 602 9.42 13.38 31.60
C THR A 602 9.35 14.73 30.88
N LYS A 603 8.59 15.68 31.42
CA LYS A 603 8.63 17.08 30.97
C LYS A 603 10.01 17.70 31.14
N HIS A 604 10.67 17.45 32.27
CA HIS A 604 12.01 17.96 32.52
C HIS A 604 13.07 17.33 31.59
N LEU A 605 12.98 16.02 31.32
CA LEU A 605 13.83 15.32 30.36
C LEU A 605 13.76 15.99 28.98
N VAL A 606 12.55 16.29 28.50
CA VAL A 606 12.34 16.98 27.22
C VAL A 606 12.89 18.41 27.27
N GLN A 607 12.61 19.17 28.34
CA GLN A 607 13.09 20.55 28.47
C GLN A 607 14.62 20.65 28.45
N ILE A 608 15.30 19.80 29.22
CA ILE A 608 16.76 19.75 29.25
C ILE A 608 17.32 19.28 27.91
N ALA A 609 16.68 18.32 27.24
CA ALA A 609 17.12 17.91 25.91
C ALA A 609 17.04 19.09 24.90
N LEU A 610 15.95 19.84 24.92
CA LEU A 610 15.75 20.97 24.00
C LEU A 610 16.69 22.15 24.27
N GLN A 611 17.05 22.36 25.55
CA GLN A 611 17.97 23.41 26.01
C GLN A 611 19.05 22.84 26.97
N PRO A 612 20.06 22.13 26.44
CA PRO A 612 21.16 21.46 27.18
C PRO A 612 22.01 22.30 28.13
#